data_AF-A0A947E4C4-F1
#
_entry.id   AF-A0A947E4C4-F1
#
_cell.length_a   1.000
_cell.length_b   1.000
_cell.length_c   1.000
_cell.angle_alpha   90.00
_cell.angle_beta   90.00
_cell.angle_gamma   90.00
#
_symmetry.space_group_name_H-M   'P 1'
#
loop_
_entity.id
_entity.type
_entity.pdbx_description
1 polymer ?
#
loop_
_entity_poly.entity_id
_entity_poly.type
_entity_poly.pdbx_seq_one_letter_code
_entity_poly.pdbx_strand_id
1 'polypeptide(L)'
;QFIGAREIDRMNDPDVRVARSLAALFHPTLYPGVGSLLRITQQELGYLVGLSRQRVNEALHALQGLGLIRIEYGGLRVLDLDGLRRQVERGGRE
;
A
#
# COMPACT_ATOMS: atom_id res chain seq x y z
N GLN A 1 -16.63 9.19 -25.12
CA GLN A 1 -15.70 8.03 -25.04
C GLN A 1 -14.53 8.46 -24.16
N PHE A 2 -14.47 7.93 -22.94
CA PHE A 2 -13.71 8.43 -21.77
C PHE A 2 -12.32 7.79 -21.66
N ILE A 3 -11.35 8.28 -22.44
CA ILE A 3 -9.94 7.84 -22.36
C ILE A 3 -9.04 8.85 -21.58
N GLY A 4 -9.61 9.93 -21.01
CA GLY A 4 -8.84 11.07 -20.48
C GLY A 4 -8.73 11.25 -18.95
N ALA A 5 -9.42 10.47 -18.11
CA ALA A 5 -9.24 10.44 -16.64
C ALA A 5 -8.22 9.37 -16.19
N ARG A 6 -7.53 8.76 -17.14
CA ARG A 6 -6.83 7.47 -17.05
C ARG A 6 -5.41 7.51 -16.50
N GLU A 7 -4.97 8.70 -16.11
CA GLU A 7 -3.70 8.98 -15.45
C GLU A 7 -3.89 9.82 -14.17
N ILE A 8 -5.13 10.23 -13.91
CA ILE A 8 -5.54 11.05 -12.77
C ILE A 8 -5.75 10.06 -11.63
N ASP A 9 -5.03 10.28 -10.53
CA ASP A 9 -4.65 9.24 -9.56
C ASP A 9 -3.65 8.19 -10.10
N ARG A 10 -2.74 8.59 -11.02
CA ARG A 10 -1.37 8.05 -11.01
C ARG A 10 -0.81 8.29 -9.62
N MET A 11 -1.03 7.33 -8.72
CA MET A 11 -0.23 7.15 -7.53
C MET A 11 -0.13 8.43 -6.69
N ASN A 12 -1.22 8.84 -6.06
CA ASN A 12 -1.14 9.78 -4.94
C ASN A 12 0.10 9.40 -4.09
N ASP A 13 1.06 10.32 -3.86
CA ASP A 13 2.28 10.06 -3.06
C ASP A 13 2.01 9.21 -1.80
N PRO A 14 0.86 9.38 -1.10
CA PRO A 14 0.40 8.46 -0.06
C PRO A 14 0.37 6.97 -0.43
N ASP A 15 -0.26 6.60 -1.54
CA ASP A 15 -0.46 5.23 -1.99
C ASP A 15 0.87 4.54 -2.28
N VAL A 16 1.79 5.27 -2.92
CA VAL A 16 3.14 4.81 -3.24
C VAL A 16 3.93 4.56 -1.96
N ARG A 17 3.88 5.51 -1.03
CA ARG A 17 4.60 5.43 0.24
C ARG A 17 4.06 4.28 1.08
N VAL A 18 2.73 4.14 1.17
CA VAL A 18 2.09 3.03 1.85
C VAL A 18 2.44 1.70 1.17
N ALA A 19 2.31 1.59 -0.16
CA ALA A 19 2.65 0.37 -0.91
C ALA A 19 4.13 -0.01 -0.75
N ARG A 20 5.04 0.97 -0.79
CA ARG A 20 6.49 0.77 -0.59
C ARG A 20 6.78 0.25 0.81
N SER A 21 6.21 0.88 1.83
CA SER A 21 6.39 0.44 3.21
C SER A 21 5.81 -0.96 3.44
N LEU A 22 4.64 -1.27 2.90
CA LEU A 22 4.09 -2.63 2.96
C LEU A 22 4.98 -3.63 2.20
N ALA A 23 5.42 -3.33 0.99
CA ALA A 23 6.31 -4.22 0.23
C ALA A 23 7.65 -4.49 0.95
N ALA A 24 8.19 -3.49 1.67
CA ALA A 24 9.39 -3.64 2.47
C ALA A 24 9.17 -4.50 3.72
N LEU A 25 8.06 -4.29 4.44
CA LEU A 25 7.72 -5.04 5.67
C LEU A 25 7.43 -6.53 5.41
N PHE A 26 7.01 -6.87 4.19
CA PHE A 26 6.67 -8.24 3.77
C PHE A 26 7.74 -8.86 2.86
N HIS A 27 8.96 -8.30 2.82
CA HIS A 27 9.99 -8.77 1.91
C HIS A 27 10.45 -10.21 2.25
N PRO A 28 10.24 -11.21 1.37
CA PRO A 28 10.43 -12.63 1.68
C PRO A 28 11.89 -13.01 1.97
N THR A 29 12.84 -12.24 1.44
CA THR A 29 14.27 -12.45 1.70
C THR A 29 14.73 -11.83 3.02
N LEU A 30 14.04 -10.77 3.49
CA LEU A 30 14.34 -10.14 4.78
C LEU A 30 13.54 -10.82 5.91
N TYR A 31 12.37 -11.37 5.58
CA TYR A 31 11.44 -11.98 6.52
C TYR A 31 10.81 -13.27 5.96
N PRO A 32 11.58 -14.37 5.81
CA PRO A 32 11.12 -15.63 5.22
C PRO A 32 10.03 -16.38 6.03
N GLY A 33 9.51 -15.78 7.11
CA GLY A 33 8.42 -16.30 7.93
C GLY A 33 7.35 -15.27 8.30
N VAL A 34 7.36 -14.06 7.72
CA VAL A 34 6.26 -13.11 7.91
C VAL A 34 5.04 -13.69 7.21
N GLY A 35 4.04 -14.09 8.01
CA GLY A 35 2.72 -14.42 7.50
C GLY A 35 2.10 -13.20 6.82
N SER A 36 1.02 -13.38 6.07
CA SER A 36 0.44 -12.28 5.28
C SER A 36 -0.24 -11.16 6.12
N LEU A 37 -0.23 -11.21 7.46
CA LEU A 37 -0.95 -10.30 8.35
C LEU A 37 0.01 -9.39 9.13
N LEU A 38 -0.20 -8.08 9.00
CA LEU A 38 0.46 -7.04 9.79
C LEU A 38 -0.52 -6.47 10.80
N ARG A 39 -0.20 -6.63 12.09
CA ARG A 39 -0.93 -5.98 13.19
C ARG A 39 -0.37 -4.56 13.35
N ILE A 40 -1.01 -3.61 12.69
CA ILE A 40 -0.68 -2.19 12.79
C ILE A 40 -1.96 -1.37 12.63
N THR A 41 -2.09 -0.31 13.41
CA THR A 41 -3.16 0.66 13.20
C THR A 41 -2.82 1.60 12.05
N GLN A 42 -3.83 2.23 11.45
CA GLN A 42 -3.63 3.22 10.39
C GLN A 42 -2.83 4.44 10.88
N GLN A 43 -2.95 4.77 12.17
CA GLN A 43 -2.21 5.88 12.77
C GLN A 43 -0.73 5.54 12.93
N GLU A 44 -0.41 4.35 13.45
CA GLU A 44 0.97 3.87 13.55
C GLU A 44 1.61 3.76 12.17
N LEU A 45 0.87 3.22 11.19
CA LEU A 45 1.33 3.19 9.80
C LEU A 45 1.61 4.61 9.29
N GLY A 46 0.73 5.58 9.60
CA GLY A 46 0.93 6.99 9.29
C GLY A 46 2.21 7.57 9.87
N TYR A 47 2.53 7.26 11.13
CA TYR A 47 3.80 7.66 11.73
C TYR A 47 5.01 7.04 11.02
N LEU A 48 4.94 5.76 10.65
CA LEU A 48 6.03 5.08 9.94
C LEU A 48 6.28 5.66 8.55
N VAL A 49 5.23 6.04 7.83
CA VAL A 49 5.34 6.49 6.44
C VAL A 49 5.30 8.01 6.31
N GLY A 50 5.19 8.76 7.41
CA GLY A 50 5.14 10.23 7.43
C GLY A 50 3.87 10.80 6.79
N LEU A 51 2.72 10.18 7.04
CA LEU A 51 1.41 10.57 6.53
C LEU A 51 0.39 10.72 7.67
N SER A 52 -0.65 11.52 7.45
CA SER A 52 -1.78 11.57 8.39
C SER A 52 -2.60 10.27 8.32
N ARG A 53 -3.33 9.96 9.40
CA ARG A 53 -4.24 8.80 9.44
C ARG A 53 -5.25 8.82 8.28
N GLN A 54 -5.80 10.00 7.94
CA GLN A 54 -6.76 10.13 6.84
C GLN A 54 -6.13 9.75 5.50
N ARG A 55 -4.93 10.25 5.21
CA ARG A 55 -4.20 9.91 3.97
C ARG A 55 -3.82 8.44 3.90
N VAL A 56 -3.42 7.85 5.02
CA VAL A 56 -3.20 6.40 5.11
C VAL A 56 -4.50 5.63 4.84
N ASN A 57 -5.62 6.04 5.44
CA ASN A 57 -6.89 5.37 5.23
C ASN A 57 -7.33 5.42 3.76
N GLU A 58 -7.23 6.59 3.12
CA GLU A 58 -7.49 6.77 1.69
C GLU A 58 -6.62 5.81 0.84
N ALA A 59 -5.31 5.80 1.07
CA ALA A 59 -4.37 4.92 0.37
C ALA A 59 -4.66 3.43 0.58
N LEU A 60 -4.98 3.02 1.81
CA LEU A 60 -5.34 1.63 2.11
C LEU A 60 -6.64 1.22 1.40
N HIS A 61 -7.62 2.10 1.30
CA HIS A 61 -8.84 1.82 0.55
C HIS A 61 -8.57 1.71 -0.96
N ALA A 62 -7.68 2.54 -1.52
CA ALA A 62 -7.27 2.44 -2.91
C ALA A 62 -6.56 1.11 -3.22
N LEU A 63 -5.55 0.74 -2.41
CA LEU A 63 -4.84 -0.52 -2.55
C LEU A 63 -5.75 -1.75 -2.35
N GLN A 64 -6.74 -1.65 -1.46
CA GLN A 64 -7.78 -2.68 -1.30
C GLN A 64 -8.70 -2.76 -2.52
N GLY A 65 -9.09 -1.62 -3.10
CA GLY A 65 -9.88 -1.56 -4.34
C GLY A 65 -9.17 -2.22 -5.53
N LEU A 66 -7.84 -2.23 -5.52
CA LEU A 66 -6.98 -2.94 -6.48
C LEU A 66 -6.77 -4.43 -6.14
N GLY A 67 -7.31 -4.92 -5.03
CA GLY A 67 -7.17 -6.31 -4.59
C GLY A 67 -5.78 -6.68 -4.07
N LEU A 68 -4.92 -5.69 -3.77
CA LEU A 68 -3.54 -5.93 -3.33
C LEU A 68 -3.45 -6.29 -1.85
N ILE A 69 -4.40 -5.78 -1.07
CA ILE A 69 -4.47 -5.94 0.38
C ILE A 69 -5.93 -6.14 0.82
N ARG A 70 -6.11 -6.54 2.07
CA ARG A 70 -7.37 -6.50 2.80
C ARG A 70 -7.17 -5.82 4.13
N ILE A 71 -8.01 -4.84 4.44
CA ILE A 71 -8.06 -4.20 5.75
C ILE A 71 -8.82 -5.15 6.69
N GLU A 72 -8.23 -5.49 7.83
CA GLU A 72 -8.84 -6.35 8.86
C GLU A 72 -9.00 -5.57 10.16
N TYR A 73 -9.86 -6.05 11.05
CA TYR A 73 -9.98 -5.44 12.39
C TYR A 73 -8.64 -5.51 13.12
N GLY A 74 -8.07 -4.34 13.43
CA GLY A 74 -6.77 -4.20 14.08
C GLY A 74 -5.58 -4.66 13.24
N GLY A 75 -5.67 -4.63 11.91
CA GLY A 75 -4.53 -4.96 11.05
C GLY A 75 -4.79 -4.92 9.56
N LEU A 76 -3.85 -5.47 8.81
CA LEU A 76 -3.86 -5.50 7.36
C LEU A 76 -3.28 -6.80 6.84
N ARG A 77 -3.95 -7.41 5.87
CA ARG A 77 -3.46 -8.57 5.15
C ARG A 77 -2.96 -8.20 3.76
N VAL A 78 -1.75 -8.62 3.40
CA VAL A 78 -1.27 -8.54 2.01
C VAL A 78 -1.81 -9.73 1.23
N LEU A 79 -2.39 -9.46 0.06
CA LEU A 79 -2.95 -10.48 -0.84
C LEU A 79 -2.05 -10.71 -2.06
N ASP A 80 -1.47 -9.65 -2.61
CA ASP A 80 -0.54 -9.69 -3.75
C ASP A 80 0.68 -8.79 -3.48
N LEU A 81 1.77 -9.40 -3.00
CA LEU A 81 3.02 -8.70 -2.72
C LEU A 81 3.68 -8.15 -3.99
N ASP A 82 3.65 -8.92 -5.09
CA ASP A 82 4.24 -8.48 -6.35
C ASP A 82 3.42 -7.36 -6.99
N GLY A 83 2.11 -7.34 -6.77
CA GLY A 83 1.23 -6.23 -7.11
C GLY A 83 1.58 -4.94 -6.38
N LEU A 84 1.88 -5.01 -5.08
CA LEU A 84 2.39 -3.85 -4.33
C LEU A 84 3.73 -3.36 -4.90
N ARG A 85 4.67 -4.26 -5.23
CA ARG A 85 5.95 -3.89 -5.85
C ARG A 85 5.77 -3.19 -7.20
N ARG A 86 4.87 -3.70 -8.05
CA ARG A 86 4.51 -3.04 -9.32
C ARG A 86 3.93 -1.65 -9.11
N GLN A 87 3.17 -1.42 -8.03
CA GLN A 87 2.75 -0.06 -7.68
C GLN A 87 3.96 0.81 -7.38
N VAL A 88 4.89 0.38 -6.54
CA VAL A 88 6.11 1.16 -6.22
C VAL A 88 6.91 1.51 -7.48
N GLU A 89 7.10 0.57 -8.38
CA GLU A 89 7.85 0.77 -9.63
C GLU A 89 7.16 1.79 -10.56
N ARG A 90 5.83 1.81 -10.60
CA ARG A 90 5.07 2.71 -11.47
C ARG A 90 5.22 4.19 -11.12
N GLY A 91 5.57 4.52 -9.88
CA GLY A 91 5.80 5.91 -9.43
C GLY A 91 7.22 6.17 -8.96
N GLY A 92 8.16 5.29 -9.31
CA GLY A 92 9.59 5.55 -9.21
C GLY A 92 10.27 5.78 -10.57
N ARG A 93 9.53 5.66 -11.69
CA ARG A 93 10.04 5.97 -13.04
C ARG A 93 9.80 7.44 -13.42
N GLU A 94 10.06 8.34 -12.48
CA GLU A 94 9.96 9.80 -12.64
C GLU A 94 11.21 10.46 -12.05
#